data_AF-H8MHY2-F1
#
_entry.id   AF-H8MHY2-F1
#
_cell.length_a   1.000
_cell.length_b   1.000
_cell.length_c   1.000
_cell.angle_alpha   90.00
_cell.angle_beta   90.00
_cell.angle_gamma   90.00
#
_symmetry.space_group_name_H-M   'P 1'
#
loop_
_entity.id
_entity.type
_entity.pdbx_description
1 polymer ?
#
loop_
_entity_poly.entity_id
_entity_poly.type
_entity_poly.pdbx_seq_one_letter_code
_entity_poly.pdbx_strand_id
1 'polypeptide(L)'
;MNDEPEERLACPRCGGSVGGSTNERGIVFTPCLRCDQAMAAACCAPIPGTASGWRVQILWRGPELTLKEAASLRQVLPVHANESIQCVRDQYRGLSGWTGRRLLHLPSHPATFYGVEFSPSFFEKGALATIFRESHGTLVIASESLLLSECVPIPQERGRQFLDEVTSLDPLEMTDSDVIGMDGISLYFRLRHSSEERGFVAWSPNTHLAPRHHALVRALFRLATELAREADSITFLEGIHGYLDAGLPVKVFEETPRRVRLFGGLSSLSSEALDSLFAATPQRHRC
;
A
#
# COMPACT_ATOMS: atom_id res chain seq x y z
N MET A 1 -12.59 39.42 25.04
CA MET A 1 -12.94 38.34 24.10
C MET A 1 -12.75 38.93 22.72
N ASN A 2 -11.70 38.51 22.02
CA ASN A 2 -11.50 38.86 20.62
C ASN A 2 -12.20 37.78 19.82
N ASP A 3 -13.27 38.14 19.12
CA ASP A 3 -13.90 37.27 18.13
C ASP A 3 -12.95 37.18 16.93
N GLU A 4 -12.33 36.02 16.75
CA GLU A 4 -11.66 35.71 15.48
C GLU A 4 -12.70 35.69 14.36
N PRO A 5 -12.40 36.27 13.18
CA PRO A 5 -13.34 36.24 12.07
C PRO A 5 -13.54 34.80 11.61
N GLU A 6 -14.76 34.26 11.76
CA GLU A 6 -15.17 33.01 11.13
C GLU A 6 -14.86 33.09 9.63
N GLU A 7 -13.91 32.29 9.16
CA GLU A 7 -13.64 32.11 7.74
C GLU A 7 -14.90 31.57 7.07
N ARG A 8 -15.62 32.45 6.37
CA ARG A 8 -16.82 32.06 5.62
C ARG A 8 -16.39 31.24 4.40
N LEU A 9 -16.74 29.96 4.43
CA LEU A 9 -16.62 29.06 3.29
C LEU A 9 -17.29 29.67 2.04
N ALA A 10 -16.53 29.77 0.95
CA ALA A 10 -17.00 30.25 -0.35
C ALA A 10 -16.91 29.15 -1.40
N CYS A 11 -17.81 29.17 -2.38
CA CYS A 11 -17.80 28.20 -3.47
C CYS A 11 -16.50 28.31 -4.29
N PRO A 12 -15.70 27.24 -4.46
CA PRO A 12 -14.43 27.30 -5.18
C PRO A 12 -14.61 27.58 -6.68
N ARG A 13 -15.82 27.35 -7.22
CA ARG A 13 -16.13 27.56 -8.64
C ARG A 13 -16.45 29.01 -8.97
N CYS A 14 -17.12 29.74 -8.08
CA CYS A 14 -17.66 31.07 -8.41
C CYS A 14 -17.50 32.12 -7.29
N GLY A 15 -16.89 31.74 -6.17
CA GLY A 15 -16.77 32.57 -4.97
C GLY A 15 -18.11 32.86 -4.26
N GLY A 16 -19.21 32.24 -4.70
CA GLY A 16 -20.54 32.47 -4.14
C GLY A 16 -20.71 31.87 -2.74
N SER A 17 -21.67 32.40 -1.99
CA SER A 17 -22.03 31.85 -0.67
C SER A 17 -22.57 30.43 -0.76
N VAL A 18 -22.36 29.69 0.32
CA VAL A 18 -22.79 28.29 0.44
C VAL A 18 -24.08 28.21 1.27
N GLY A 19 -24.98 27.31 0.88
CA GLY A 19 -26.26 27.07 1.54
C GLY A 19 -26.14 26.12 2.73
N GLY A 20 -27.28 25.77 3.33
CA GLY A 20 -27.34 24.77 4.40
C GLY A 20 -26.85 23.40 3.90
N SER A 21 -26.07 22.71 4.74
CA SER A 21 -25.55 21.39 4.39
C SER A 21 -26.61 20.30 4.62
N THR A 22 -26.73 19.36 3.69
CA THR A 22 -27.55 18.15 3.83
C THR A 22 -26.66 16.93 3.95
N ASN A 23 -27.03 15.97 4.80
CA ASN A 23 -26.32 14.69 4.88
C ASN A 23 -27.12 13.63 4.13
N GLU A 24 -26.57 13.14 3.02
CA GLU A 24 -27.15 12.04 2.25
C GLU A 24 -26.16 10.89 2.18
N ARG A 25 -26.56 9.75 2.78
CA ARG A 25 -25.80 8.49 2.77
C ARG A 25 -24.38 8.64 3.34
N GLY A 26 -24.20 9.49 4.36
CA GLY A 26 -22.92 9.71 5.03
C GLY A 26 -22.02 10.74 4.33
N ILE A 27 -22.49 11.34 3.23
CA ILE A 27 -21.80 12.42 2.53
C ILE A 27 -22.55 13.72 2.82
N VAL A 28 -21.83 14.70 3.34
CA VAL A 28 -22.36 16.04 3.57
C VAL A 28 -22.25 16.83 2.28
N PHE A 29 -23.38 17.31 1.76
CA PHE A 29 -23.46 18.16 0.59
C PHE A 29 -23.80 19.59 1.01
N THR A 30 -23.03 20.55 0.52
CA THR A 30 -23.29 21.97 0.71
C THR A 30 -23.51 22.59 -0.67
N PRO A 31 -24.73 23.03 -1.03
CA PRO A 31 -24.98 23.63 -2.33
C PRO A 31 -24.45 25.06 -2.39
N CYS A 32 -23.89 25.47 -3.53
CA CYS A 32 -23.64 26.88 -3.79
C CYS A 32 -24.95 27.58 -4.20
N LEU A 33 -25.33 28.63 -3.49
CA LEU A 33 -26.58 29.37 -3.75
C LEU A 33 -26.56 30.19 -5.05
N ARG A 34 -25.40 30.31 -5.71
CA ARG A 34 -25.23 31.10 -6.93
C ARG A 34 -25.19 30.27 -8.21
N CYS A 35 -24.62 29.06 -8.15
CA CYS A 35 -24.40 28.24 -9.35
C CYS A 35 -24.90 26.79 -9.20
N ASP A 36 -25.62 26.49 -8.12
CA ASP A 36 -26.18 25.18 -7.77
C ASP A 36 -25.16 24.02 -7.72
N GLN A 37 -23.87 24.34 -7.70
CA GLN A 37 -22.82 23.36 -7.51
C GLN A 37 -22.95 22.74 -6.11
N ALA A 38 -23.30 21.47 -6.04
CA ALA A 38 -23.23 20.70 -4.80
C ALA A 38 -21.77 20.36 -4.49
N MET A 39 -21.27 20.86 -3.37
CA MET A 39 -19.94 20.55 -2.85
C MET A 39 -20.09 19.43 -1.83
N ALA A 40 -19.55 18.24 -2.10
CA ALA A 40 -19.41 17.24 -1.04
C ALA A 40 -18.33 17.73 -0.07
N ALA A 41 -18.50 17.56 1.24
CA ALA A 41 -17.54 18.00 2.26
C ALA A 41 -16.14 17.37 2.10
N ALA A 42 -15.98 16.34 1.25
CA ALA A 42 -14.67 15.81 0.86
C ALA A 42 -13.93 16.69 -0.19
N CYS A 43 -14.59 17.68 -0.79
CA CYS A 43 -14.08 18.44 -1.94
C CYS A 43 -13.35 19.76 -1.60
N CYS A 44 -12.85 19.93 -0.38
CA CYS A 44 -11.94 21.04 -0.07
C CYS A 44 -10.46 20.72 -0.34
N ALA A 45 -10.12 19.56 -0.93
CA ALA A 45 -8.80 19.32 -1.48
C ALA A 45 -8.87 19.33 -3.01
N PRO A 46 -8.14 20.23 -3.72
CA PRO A 46 -7.85 19.99 -5.12
C PRO A 46 -7.14 18.63 -5.22
N ILE A 47 -7.53 17.77 -6.17
CA ILE A 47 -6.70 16.62 -6.56
C ILE A 47 -5.41 17.22 -7.12
N PRO A 48 -4.26 17.16 -6.42
CA PRO A 48 -3.04 17.77 -6.91
C PRO A 48 -2.61 17.02 -8.17
N GLY A 49 -2.29 17.77 -9.23
CA GLY A 49 -1.68 17.21 -10.42
C GLY A 49 -0.39 16.47 -10.06
N THR A 50 -0.25 15.25 -10.58
CA THR A 50 1.03 14.59 -10.87
C THR A 50 2.09 14.63 -9.77
N ALA A 51 1.75 14.17 -8.57
CA ALA A 51 2.64 13.48 -7.62
C ALA A 51 1.79 13.05 -6.42
N SER A 52 2.08 11.86 -5.85
CA SER A 52 1.55 11.30 -4.60
C SER A 52 0.08 10.81 -4.56
N GLY A 53 -0.09 9.50 -4.31
CA GLY A 53 -0.68 9.02 -3.06
C GLY A 53 -2.21 8.94 -2.84
N TRP A 54 -3.10 9.37 -3.73
CA TRP A 54 -4.54 9.34 -3.42
C TRP A 54 -5.17 7.93 -3.52
N ARG A 55 -6.08 7.59 -2.59
CA ARG A 55 -7.01 6.45 -2.72
C ARG A 55 -8.46 6.90 -2.84
N VAL A 56 -9.13 6.49 -3.92
CA VAL A 56 -10.57 6.64 -4.11
C VAL A 56 -11.16 5.28 -4.49
N GLN A 57 -12.11 4.79 -3.70
CA GLN A 57 -12.86 3.57 -4.01
C GLN A 57 -14.34 3.94 -4.22
N ILE A 58 -14.88 3.57 -5.36
CA ILE A 58 -16.28 3.80 -5.74
C ILE A 58 -16.88 2.43 -6.04
N LEU A 59 -17.65 1.89 -5.09
CA LEU A 59 -18.39 0.64 -5.24
C LEU A 59 -19.80 0.93 -5.76
N TRP A 60 -20.33 0.03 -6.58
CA TRP A 60 -21.72 0.12 -7.04
C TRP A 60 -22.51 -1.15 -6.73
N ARG A 61 -23.84 -1.01 -6.66
CA ARG A 61 -24.74 -2.11 -6.32
C ARG A 61 -25.20 -2.81 -7.59
N GLY A 62 -24.56 -3.93 -7.91
CA GLY A 62 -24.95 -4.80 -8.99
C GLY A 62 -23.79 -5.14 -9.94
N PRO A 63 -24.05 -5.94 -10.98
CA PRO A 63 -23.03 -6.37 -11.93
C PRO A 63 -22.59 -5.26 -12.90
N GLU A 64 -23.28 -4.12 -12.89
CA GLU A 64 -23.02 -3.01 -13.79
C GLU A 64 -23.17 -1.67 -13.07
N LEU A 65 -22.39 -0.71 -13.54
CA LEU A 65 -22.42 0.67 -13.11
C LEU A 65 -23.74 1.32 -13.54
N THR A 66 -24.47 1.96 -12.63
CA THR A 66 -25.61 2.78 -13.04
C THR A 66 -25.14 4.01 -13.81
N LEU A 67 -26.01 4.61 -14.63
CA LEU A 67 -25.70 5.88 -15.30
C LEU A 67 -25.34 6.99 -14.30
N LYS A 68 -25.91 6.95 -13.09
CA LYS A 68 -25.59 7.90 -12.01
C LYS A 68 -24.17 7.68 -11.48
N GLU A 69 -23.77 6.44 -11.24
CA GLU A 69 -22.40 6.12 -10.79
C GLU A 69 -21.36 6.37 -11.89
N ALA A 70 -21.70 6.14 -13.16
CA ALA A 70 -20.89 6.53 -14.32
C ALA A 70 -20.70 8.04 -14.41
N ALA A 71 -21.76 8.82 -14.16
CA ALA A 71 -21.66 10.27 -14.09
C ALA A 71 -20.77 10.73 -12.94
N SER A 72 -20.86 10.09 -11.76
CA SER A 72 -20.00 10.36 -10.61
C SER A 72 -18.53 10.02 -10.90
N LEU A 73 -18.23 8.85 -11.48
CA LEU A 73 -16.88 8.51 -11.91
C LEU A 73 -16.33 9.52 -12.90
N ARG A 74 -17.14 9.95 -13.87
CA ARG A 74 -16.76 10.98 -14.84
C ARG A 74 -16.41 12.31 -14.18
N GLN A 75 -17.10 12.67 -13.10
CA GLN A 75 -16.84 13.90 -12.34
C GLN A 75 -15.58 13.81 -11.47
N VAL A 76 -15.28 12.62 -10.94
CA VAL A 76 -14.15 12.38 -10.03
C VAL A 76 -12.86 12.07 -10.79
N LEU A 77 -12.95 11.52 -12.00
CA LEU A 77 -11.81 11.04 -12.79
C LEU A 77 -11.59 11.91 -14.05
N PRO A 78 -10.55 12.76 -14.07
CA PRO A 78 -10.28 13.66 -15.19
C PRO A 78 -10.16 12.98 -16.55
N VAL A 79 -9.72 11.72 -16.60
CA VAL A 79 -9.57 10.94 -17.84
C VAL A 79 -10.90 10.79 -18.61
N HIS A 80 -12.03 10.79 -17.90
CA HIS A 80 -13.35 10.63 -18.50
C HIS A 80 -14.05 11.96 -18.81
N ALA A 81 -13.43 13.11 -18.54
CA ALA A 81 -14.10 14.42 -18.60
C ALA A 81 -14.76 14.71 -19.96
N ASN A 82 -14.20 14.19 -21.06
CA ASN A 82 -14.69 14.38 -22.42
C ASN A 82 -15.51 13.18 -22.96
N GLU A 83 -15.69 12.12 -22.18
CA GLU A 83 -16.43 10.94 -22.60
C GLU A 83 -17.93 11.08 -22.29
N SER A 84 -18.78 10.41 -23.06
CA SER A 84 -20.20 10.32 -22.73
C SER A 84 -20.39 9.44 -21.49
N ILE A 85 -21.39 9.73 -20.66
CA ILE A 85 -21.72 8.91 -19.47
C ILE A 85 -21.94 7.44 -19.88
N GLN A 86 -22.52 7.22 -21.06
CA GLN A 86 -22.73 5.88 -21.62
C GLN A 86 -21.41 5.18 -21.93
N CYS A 87 -20.44 5.88 -22.54
CA CYS A 87 -19.12 5.34 -22.82
C CYS A 87 -18.38 4.95 -21.53
N VAL A 88 -18.42 5.80 -20.50
CA VAL A 88 -17.83 5.51 -19.19
C VAL A 88 -18.50 4.28 -18.57
N ARG A 89 -19.84 4.21 -18.59
CA ARG A 89 -20.58 3.05 -18.09
C ARG A 89 -20.18 1.75 -18.80
N ASP A 90 -20.07 1.80 -20.13
CA ASP A 90 -19.75 0.62 -20.93
C ASP A 90 -18.30 0.15 -20.70
N GLN A 91 -17.37 1.09 -20.48
CA GLN A 91 -15.98 0.79 -20.15
C GLN A 91 -15.82 0.03 -18.81
N TYR A 92 -16.72 0.27 -17.85
CA TYR A 92 -16.72 -0.38 -16.54
C TYR A 92 -17.80 -1.47 -16.40
N ARG A 93 -18.39 -1.92 -17.50
CA ARG A 93 -19.41 -2.97 -17.50
C ARG A 93 -18.81 -4.29 -17.00
N GLY A 94 -19.54 -4.99 -16.12
CA GLY A 94 -19.11 -6.28 -15.56
C GLY A 94 -18.14 -6.18 -14.38
N LEU A 95 -17.75 -4.96 -13.98
CA LEU A 95 -17.01 -4.72 -12.73
C LEU A 95 -18.02 -4.44 -11.60
N SER A 96 -17.64 -4.67 -10.35
CA SER A 96 -18.46 -4.40 -9.15
C SER A 96 -18.04 -3.14 -8.39
N GLY A 97 -16.97 -2.48 -8.86
CA GLY A 97 -16.38 -1.33 -8.23
C GLY A 97 -15.18 -0.79 -9.02
N TRP A 98 -14.86 0.47 -8.79
CA TRP A 98 -13.66 1.13 -9.27
C TRP A 98 -12.78 1.48 -8.06
N THR A 99 -11.51 1.09 -8.09
CA THR A 99 -10.56 1.42 -7.02
C THR A 99 -9.35 2.11 -7.64
N GLY A 100 -9.15 3.38 -7.34
CA GLY A 100 -7.93 4.10 -7.63
C GLY A 100 -7.05 4.18 -6.40
N ARG A 101 -6.06 3.30 -6.28
CA ARG A 101 -4.70 3.57 -5.74
C ARG A 101 -3.87 2.35 -6.07
N ARG A 102 -3.16 2.42 -7.19
CA ARG A 102 -2.20 1.40 -7.54
C ARG A 102 -0.89 1.79 -6.87
N LEU A 103 -0.57 1.13 -5.75
CA LEU A 103 0.67 1.42 -5.02
C LEU A 103 1.90 1.02 -5.84
N LEU A 104 1.75 0.04 -6.72
CA LEU A 104 2.82 -0.41 -7.62
C LEU A 104 2.43 -0.35 -9.08
N HIS A 105 3.13 0.52 -9.82
CA HIS A 105 3.11 0.51 -11.28
C HIS A 105 4.22 -0.40 -11.82
N LEU A 106 3.85 -1.27 -12.77
CA LEU A 106 4.84 -2.00 -13.56
C LEU A 106 5.61 -0.98 -14.43
N PRO A 107 6.95 -1.00 -14.44
CA PRO A 107 7.74 -0.11 -15.27
C PRO A 107 7.41 -0.30 -16.77
N SER A 108 7.50 0.72 -17.60
CA SER A 108 7.16 0.63 -19.04
C SER A 108 8.20 -0.06 -19.94
N HIS A 109 9.30 -0.58 -19.39
CA HIS A 109 10.52 -0.99 -20.12
C HIS A 109 11.03 -2.36 -19.63
N PRO A 110 11.90 -3.07 -20.38
CA PRO A 110 12.36 -4.42 -20.03
C PRO A 110 13.17 -4.36 -18.73
N ALA A 111 12.47 -4.59 -17.64
CA ALA A 111 13.00 -4.61 -16.28
C ALA A 111 12.34 -5.78 -15.59
N THR A 112 13.16 -6.56 -14.89
CA THR A 112 12.65 -7.59 -14.00
C THR A 112 12.03 -6.92 -12.79
N PHE A 113 10.79 -7.28 -12.48
CA PHE A 113 9.97 -6.65 -11.45
C PHE A 113 9.42 -7.73 -10.52
N TYR A 114 9.59 -7.55 -9.22
CA TYR A 114 8.89 -8.35 -8.21
C TYR A 114 8.24 -7.42 -7.21
N GLY A 115 6.91 -7.42 -7.17
CA GLY A 115 6.13 -6.54 -6.32
C GLY A 115 5.05 -7.29 -5.55
N VAL A 116 4.73 -6.78 -4.37
CA VAL A 116 3.63 -7.25 -3.53
C VAL A 116 2.93 -6.04 -2.92
N GLU A 117 1.61 -5.98 -3.07
CA GLU A 117 0.75 -5.03 -2.37
C GLU A 117 0.15 -5.73 -1.14
N PHE A 118 0.26 -5.08 0.02
CA PHE A 118 -0.23 -5.52 1.31
C PHE A 118 -1.60 -4.90 1.58
N SER A 119 -2.58 -5.72 1.93
CA SER A 119 -3.89 -5.28 2.40
C SER A 119 -4.25 -5.99 3.72
N PRO A 120 -3.65 -5.58 4.84
CA PRO A 120 -3.97 -6.11 6.16
C PRO A 120 -5.37 -5.69 6.62
N SER A 121 -6.03 -6.52 7.43
CA SER A 121 -7.38 -6.23 7.94
C SER A 121 -7.44 -5.06 8.94
N PHE A 122 -6.36 -4.83 9.71
CA PHE A 122 -6.35 -3.89 10.84
C PHE A 122 -5.15 -2.93 10.83
N PHE A 123 -4.50 -2.78 9.68
CA PHE A 123 -3.36 -1.88 9.52
C PHE A 123 -3.48 -1.17 8.17
N GLU A 124 -2.63 -0.18 7.94
CA GLU A 124 -2.62 0.50 6.65
C GLU A 124 -2.14 -0.42 5.53
N LYS A 125 -2.60 -0.14 4.31
CA LYS A 125 -2.09 -0.84 3.13
C LYS A 125 -0.72 -0.31 2.75
N GLY A 126 0.01 -1.11 1.99
CA GLY A 126 1.29 -0.67 1.44
C GLY A 126 1.77 -1.59 0.36
N ALA A 127 3.00 -1.41 -0.07
CA ALA A 127 3.59 -2.21 -1.10
C ALA A 127 5.12 -2.22 -1.01
N LEU A 128 5.69 -3.33 -1.45
CA LEU A 128 7.12 -3.49 -1.67
C LEU A 128 7.33 -3.91 -3.10
N ALA A 129 8.33 -3.34 -3.76
CA ALA A 129 8.76 -3.81 -5.07
C ALA A 129 10.26 -3.73 -5.27
N THR A 130 10.79 -4.65 -6.07
CA THR A 130 12.14 -4.58 -6.60
C THR A 130 12.07 -4.41 -8.10
N ILE A 131 12.93 -3.54 -8.64
CA ILE A 131 13.05 -3.23 -10.06
C ILE A 131 14.50 -3.42 -10.45
N PHE A 132 14.79 -4.39 -11.29
CA PHE A 132 16.14 -4.65 -11.80
C PHE A 132 16.24 -4.25 -13.27
N ARG A 133 17.23 -3.40 -13.56
CA ARG A 133 17.63 -2.98 -14.91
C ARG A 133 19.11 -3.27 -15.07
N GLU A 134 19.45 -4.19 -15.97
CA GLU A 134 20.83 -4.61 -16.23
C GLU A 134 21.58 -4.98 -14.93
N SER A 135 22.45 -4.10 -14.43
CA SER A 135 23.26 -4.30 -13.22
C SER A 135 22.75 -3.56 -11.98
N HIS A 136 21.67 -2.78 -12.09
CA HIS A 136 21.14 -1.94 -11.03
C HIS A 136 19.78 -2.43 -10.53
N GLY A 137 19.66 -2.58 -9.22
CA GLY A 137 18.39 -2.85 -8.55
C GLY A 137 17.90 -1.62 -7.78
N THR A 138 16.59 -1.40 -7.76
CA THR A 138 15.93 -0.43 -6.90
C THR A 138 14.83 -1.12 -6.12
N LEU A 139 14.83 -0.90 -4.80
CA LEU A 139 13.75 -1.26 -3.90
C LEU A 139 12.82 -0.05 -3.78
N VAL A 140 11.52 -0.30 -3.84
CA VAL A 140 10.47 0.69 -3.61
C VAL A 140 9.65 0.26 -2.40
N ILE A 141 9.48 1.17 -1.44
CA ILE A 141 8.61 1.01 -0.27
C ILE A 141 7.52 2.08 -0.36
N ALA A 142 6.27 1.65 -0.32
CA ALA A 142 5.12 2.55 -0.35
C ALA A 142 4.12 2.14 0.74
N SER A 143 3.47 3.11 1.37
CA SER A 143 2.37 2.87 2.31
C SER A 143 1.31 3.96 2.14
N GLU A 144 0.18 3.80 2.82
CA GLU A 144 -0.86 4.82 2.76
C GLU A 144 -0.49 6.12 3.47
N SER A 145 0.28 6.01 4.55
CA SER A 145 0.75 7.09 5.40
C SER A 145 1.99 7.77 4.83
N LEU A 146 2.70 7.13 3.90
CA LEU A 146 3.82 7.74 3.19
C LEU A 146 3.32 8.76 2.15
N LEU A 147 3.76 10.02 2.29
CA LEU A 147 3.52 11.07 1.29
C LEU A 147 4.16 10.73 -0.06
N LEU A 148 5.37 10.17 -0.02
CA LEU A 148 6.12 9.71 -1.18
C LEU A 148 6.69 8.32 -0.91
N SER A 149 6.73 7.48 -1.93
CA SER A 149 7.40 6.19 -1.85
C SER A 149 8.90 6.38 -1.62
N GLU A 150 9.48 5.59 -0.73
CA GLU A 150 10.93 5.51 -0.56
C GLU A 150 11.51 4.63 -1.67
N CYS A 151 12.52 5.14 -2.38
CA CYS A 151 13.25 4.41 -3.40
C CYS A 151 14.70 4.23 -2.94
N VAL A 152 15.12 3.00 -2.69
CA VAL A 152 16.45 2.67 -2.18
C VAL A 152 17.24 1.88 -3.23
N PRO A 153 18.48 2.26 -3.57
CA PRO A 153 19.32 1.45 -4.43
C PRO A 153 19.67 0.12 -3.73
N ILE A 154 19.54 -0.99 -4.46
CA ILE A 154 19.90 -2.32 -3.98
C ILE A 154 21.39 -2.56 -4.29
N PRO A 155 22.24 -2.83 -3.27
CA PRO A 155 23.63 -3.20 -3.52
C PRO A 155 23.72 -4.42 -4.44
N GLN A 156 24.65 -4.41 -5.40
CA GLN A 156 24.73 -5.43 -6.46
C GLN A 156 24.79 -6.86 -5.93
N GLU A 157 25.63 -7.14 -4.94
CA GLU A 157 25.75 -8.46 -4.33
C GLU A 157 24.44 -8.91 -3.68
N ARG A 158 23.79 -8.03 -2.93
CA ARG A 158 22.50 -8.31 -2.29
C ARG A 158 21.40 -8.52 -3.33
N GLY A 159 21.42 -7.74 -4.41
CA GLY A 159 20.50 -7.88 -5.54
C GLY A 159 20.63 -9.25 -6.21
N ARG A 160 21.86 -9.73 -6.45
CA ARG A 160 22.11 -11.09 -6.97
C ARG A 160 21.57 -12.17 -6.03
N GLN A 161 21.91 -12.09 -4.74
CA GLN A 161 21.40 -13.04 -3.75
C GLN A 161 19.86 -13.06 -3.70
N PHE A 162 19.21 -11.90 -3.77
CA PHE A 162 17.75 -11.80 -3.83
C PHE A 162 17.19 -12.46 -5.10
N LEU A 163 17.79 -12.20 -6.26
CA LEU A 163 17.37 -12.82 -7.52
C LEU A 163 17.56 -14.34 -7.51
N ASP A 164 18.65 -14.84 -6.92
CA ASP A 164 18.89 -16.28 -6.76
C ASP A 164 17.84 -16.92 -5.83
N GLU A 165 17.56 -16.27 -4.68
CA GLU A 165 16.51 -16.69 -3.72
C GLU A 165 15.15 -16.74 -4.42
N VAL A 166 14.75 -15.68 -5.14
CA VAL A 166 13.45 -15.62 -5.82
C VAL A 166 13.36 -16.57 -7.01
N THR A 167 14.41 -16.71 -7.81
CA THR A 167 14.44 -17.66 -8.94
C THR A 167 14.23 -19.10 -8.47
N SER A 168 14.80 -19.46 -7.31
CA SER A 168 14.62 -20.80 -6.73
C SER A 168 13.17 -21.12 -6.34
N LEU A 169 12.31 -20.11 -6.19
CA LEU A 169 10.89 -20.27 -5.88
C LEU A 169 10.04 -20.49 -7.14
N ASP A 170 10.61 -20.30 -8.33
CA ASP A 170 9.95 -20.34 -9.63
C ASP A 170 8.62 -19.55 -9.65
N PRO A 171 8.67 -18.23 -9.41
CA PRO A 171 7.49 -17.47 -9.05
C PRO A 171 6.53 -17.24 -10.24
N LEU A 172 7.01 -17.51 -11.46
CA LEU A 172 6.19 -17.51 -12.67
C LEU A 172 5.26 -18.72 -12.76
N GLU A 173 5.45 -19.79 -11.98
CA GLU A 173 4.53 -20.93 -11.93
C GLU A 173 3.53 -20.84 -10.75
N MET A 174 3.64 -19.81 -9.92
CA MET A 174 2.75 -19.65 -8.75
C MET A 174 1.35 -19.20 -9.15
N THR A 175 0.34 -19.77 -8.51
CA THR A 175 -1.08 -19.43 -8.69
C THR A 175 -1.64 -18.75 -7.45
N ASP A 176 -2.91 -18.36 -7.49
CA ASP A 176 -3.63 -17.91 -6.30
C ASP A 176 -3.61 -19.01 -5.23
N SER A 177 -3.54 -18.61 -3.97
CA SER A 177 -3.73 -19.52 -2.85
C SER A 177 -5.24 -19.69 -2.59
N ASP A 178 -5.71 -20.92 -2.43
CA ASP A 178 -7.13 -21.23 -2.17
C ASP A 178 -7.62 -20.83 -0.76
N VAL A 179 -6.75 -20.31 0.09
CA VAL A 179 -7.07 -19.96 1.47
C VAL A 179 -7.62 -18.54 1.54
N ILE A 180 -8.74 -18.37 2.25
CA ILE A 180 -9.34 -17.08 2.60
C ILE A 180 -9.71 -17.13 4.10
N GLY A 181 -9.43 -16.05 4.84
CA GLY A 181 -9.79 -15.90 6.25
C GLY A 181 -10.44 -14.54 6.52
N MET A 182 -10.92 -14.35 7.76
CA MET A 182 -11.54 -13.09 8.19
C MET A 182 -10.50 -12.10 8.76
N ASP A 183 -9.50 -12.63 9.47
CA ASP A 183 -8.38 -11.93 10.06
C ASP A 183 -7.08 -12.29 9.32
N GLY A 184 -6.25 -11.29 9.05
CA GLY A 184 -5.01 -11.50 8.33
C GLY A 184 -4.67 -10.42 7.32
N ILE A 185 -4.00 -10.85 6.25
CA ILE A 185 -3.47 -9.98 5.22
C ILE A 185 -3.70 -10.58 3.84
N SER A 186 -4.30 -9.81 2.93
CA SER A 186 -4.23 -10.14 1.49
C SER A 186 -2.93 -9.61 0.91
N LEU A 187 -2.23 -10.45 0.17
CA LEU A 187 -1.04 -10.11 -0.59
C LEU A 187 -1.34 -10.24 -2.08
N TYR A 188 -1.18 -9.15 -2.83
CA TYR A 188 -1.35 -9.12 -4.27
C TYR A 188 0.01 -9.02 -4.94
N PHE A 189 0.47 -10.14 -5.50
CA PHE A 189 1.75 -10.22 -6.15
C PHE A 189 1.64 -9.77 -7.60
N ARG A 190 2.68 -9.07 -8.07
CA ARG A 190 2.87 -8.72 -9.47
C ARG A 190 4.32 -8.91 -9.83
N LEU A 191 4.53 -9.69 -10.87
CA LEU A 191 5.84 -10.10 -11.33
C LEU A 191 5.98 -9.76 -12.80
N ARG A 192 7.20 -9.41 -13.19
CA ARG A 192 7.59 -9.42 -14.58
C ARG A 192 9.00 -9.96 -14.70
N HIS A 193 9.18 -10.87 -15.63
CA HIS A 193 10.50 -11.34 -16.03
C HIS A 193 10.58 -11.35 -17.55
N SER A 194 11.53 -10.61 -18.12
CA SER A 194 11.62 -10.38 -19.57
C SER A 194 10.31 -9.80 -20.16
N SER A 195 9.54 -10.59 -20.91
CA SER A 195 8.27 -10.21 -21.54
C SER A 195 7.03 -10.79 -20.85
N GLU A 196 7.21 -11.67 -19.85
CA GLU A 196 6.11 -12.33 -19.17
C GLU A 196 5.71 -11.56 -17.93
N GLU A 197 4.42 -11.24 -17.82
CA GLU A 197 3.82 -10.62 -16.64
C GLU A 197 2.89 -11.62 -15.97
N ARG A 198 2.98 -11.73 -14.65
CA ARG A 198 2.09 -12.60 -13.86
C ARG A 198 1.65 -11.91 -12.59
N GLY A 199 0.41 -12.15 -12.19
CA GLY A 199 -0.13 -11.73 -10.91
C GLY A 199 -0.85 -12.89 -10.24
N PHE A 200 -0.79 -12.92 -8.91
CA PHE A 200 -1.50 -13.88 -8.09
C PHE A 200 -1.74 -13.31 -6.69
N VAL A 201 -2.63 -13.94 -5.94
CA VAL A 201 -3.07 -13.50 -4.62
C VAL A 201 -2.82 -14.59 -3.58
N ALA A 202 -2.40 -14.20 -2.38
CA ALA A 202 -2.38 -15.08 -1.22
C ALA A 202 -2.95 -14.40 0.01
N TRP A 203 -3.67 -15.16 0.83
CA TRP A 203 -4.14 -14.72 2.14
C TRP A 203 -3.23 -15.28 3.23
N SER A 204 -2.63 -14.40 4.04
CA SER A 204 -1.79 -14.73 5.20
C SER A 204 -0.86 -15.93 4.99
N PRO A 205 -0.03 -15.94 3.92
CA PRO A 205 0.77 -17.11 3.60
C PRO A 205 1.80 -17.38 4.69
N ASN A 206 1.90 -18.64 5.10
CA ASN A 206 2.88 -19.14 6.05
C ASN A 206 3.61 -20.37 5.48
N THR A 207 4.60 -20.85 6.22
CA THR A 207 5.46 -22.00 5.85
C THR A 207 4.68 -23.31 5.64
N HIS A 208 3.47 -23.43 6.16
CA HIS A 208 2.66 -24.65 6.07
C HIS A 208 1.59 -24.60 4.98
N LEU A 209 0.87 -23.48 4.85
CA LEU A 209 -0.27 -23.36 3.94
C LEU A 209 0.12 -22.93 2.52
N ALA A 210 1.09 -22.01 2.41
CA ALA A 210 1.51 -21.43 1.13
C ALA A 210 3.01 -21.12 1.16
N PRO A 211 3.88 -22.15 1.26
CA PRO A 211 5.31 -21.98 1.54
C PRO A 211 6.03 -21.12 0.50
N ARG A 212 5.68 -21.24 -0.79
CA ARG A 212 6.29 -20.45 -1.88
C ARG A 212 5.88 -18.97 -1.80
N HIS A 213 4.60 -18.68 -1.56
CA HIS A 213 4.10 -17.31 -1.36
C HIS A 213 4.72 -16.67 -0.13
N HIS A 214 4.81 -17.43 0.95
CA HIS A 214 5.46 -17.00 2.18
C HIS A 214 6.95 -16.70 1.94
N ALA A 215 7.69 -17.60 1.29
CA ALA A 215 9.10 -17.39 0.97
C ALA A 215 9.32 -16.14 0.09
N LEU A 216 8.46 -15.93 -0.92
CA LEU A 216 8.56 -14.77 -1.82
C LEU A 216 8.33 -13.44 -1.07
N VAL A 217 7.26 -13.34 -0.28
CA VAL A 217 7.02 -12.11 0.51
C VAL A 217 8.11 -11.91 1.56
N ARG A 218 8.62 -12.98 2.17
CA ARG A 218 9.73 -12.92 3.14
C ARG A 218 11.02 -12.42 2.51
N ALA A 219 11.35 -12.85 1.29
CA ALA A 219 12.52 -12.35 0.56
C ALA A 219 12.42 -10.84 0.31
N LEU A 220 11.27 -10.36 -0.18
CA LEU A 220 11.00 -8.93 -0.40
C LEU A 220 11.04 -8.14 0.92
N PHE A 221 10.38 -8.64 1.96
CA PHE A 221 10.31 -7.99 3.27
C PHE A 221 11.67 -7.92 3.96
N ARG A 222 12.48 -8.97 3.89
CA ARG A 222 13.84 -8.99 4.43
C ARG A 222 14.71 -7.96 3.74
N LEU A 223 14.69 -7.92 2.40
CA LEU A 223 15.42 -6.91 1.64
C LEU A 223 14.97 -5.49 2.02
N ALA A 224 13.66 -5.27 2.22
CA ALA A 224 13.14 -3.98 2.62
C ALA A 224 13.58 -3.55 4.03
N THR A 225 13.51 -4.43 5.01
CA THR A 225 13.91 -4.14 6.41
C THR A 225 15.43 -3.92 6.58
N GLU A 226 16.24 -4.53 5.71
CA GLU A 226 17.69 -4.30 5.62
C GLU A 226 18.03 -2.92 5.04
N LEU A 227 17.32 -2.50 4.00
CA LEU A 227 17.69 -1.34 3.18
C LEU A 227 16.94 -0.06 3.53
N ALA A 228 15.73 -0.13 4.11
CA ALA A 228 14.93 1.04 4.48
C ALA A 228 15.71 2.02 5.36
N ARG A 229 15.57 3.30 5.07
CA ARG A 229 16.22 4.42 5.75
C ARG A 229 15.22 5.38 6.37
N GLU A 230 14.09 5.60 5.69
CA GLU A 230 13.08 6.55 6.15
C GLU A 230 12.31 6.00 7.37
N ALA A 231 12.10 6.87 8.37
CA ALA A 231 11.47 6.49 9.63
C ALA A 231 10.03 5.97 9.44
N ASP A 232 9.29 6.57 8.52
CA ASP A 232 7.91 6.19 8.20
C ASP A 232 7.86 4.84 7.48
N SER A 233 8.79 4.57 6.55
CA SER A 233 8.92 3.27 5.91
C SER A 233 9.28 2.17 6.91
N ILE A 234 10.18 2.46 7.85
CA ILE A 234 10.54 1.53 8.92
C ILE A 234 9.30 1.24 9.78
N THR A 235 8.54 2.27 10.16
CA THR A 235 7.31 2.11 10.96
C THR A 235 6.27 1.27 10.23
N PHE A 236 6.07 1.50 8.93
CA PHE A 236 5.21 0.68 8.08
C PHE A 236 5.65 -0.80 8.06
N LEU A 237 6.94 -1.04 7.82
CA LEU A 237 7.50 -2.40 7.80
C LEU A 237 7.35 -3.11 9.15
N GLU A 238 7.57 -2.41 10.26
CA GLU A 238 7.36 -2.93 11.61
C GLU A 238 5.89 -3.31 11.86
N GLY A 239 4.94 -2.53 11.34
CA GLY A 239 3.51 -2.85 11.42
C GLY A 239 3.11 -4.08 10.60
N ILE A 240 3.65 -4.23 9.39
CA ILE A 240 3.39 -5.40 8.54
C ILE A 240 4.06 -6.68 9.08
N HIS A 241 5.18 -6.56 9.81
CA HIS A 241 5.94 -7.71 10.35
C HIS A 241 5.05 -8.75 11.05
N GLY A 242 4.09 -8.30 11.86
CA GLY A 242 3.20 -9.17 12.62
C GLY A 242 2.31 -10.07 11.76
N TYR A 243 2.06 -9.69 10.50
CA TYR A 243 1.24 -10.46 9.57
C TYR A 243 2.02 -11.52 8.78
N LEU A 244 3.36 -11.42 8.75
CA LEU A 244 4.20 -12.21 7.84
C LEU A 244 4.91 -13.38 8.52
N ASP A 245 4.57 -13.72 9.77
CA ASP A 245 5.27 -14.73 10.57
C ASP A 245 6.80 -14.58 10.46
N ALA A 246 7.25 -13.34 10.65
CA ALA A 246 8.59 -12.96 10.25
C ALA A 246 9.69 -13.30 11.28
N GLY A 247 9.33 -13.98 12.37
CA GLY A 247 10.17 -14.27 13.52
C GLY A 247 9.92 -13.29 14.67
N LEU A 248 10.93 -13.09 15.52
CA LEU A 248 10.87 -12.12 16.62
C LEU A 248 10.82 -10.69 16.05
N PRO A 249 9.92 -9.82 16.55
CA PRO A 249 9.81 -8.44 16.10
C PRO A 249 10.89 -7.58 16.78
N VAL A 250 12.15 -7.92 16.51
CA VAL A 250 13.32 -7.33 17.14
C VAL A 250 14.36 -6.98 16.11
N LYS A 251 14.88 -5.75 16.17
CA LYS A 251 16.02 -5.28 15.38
C LYS A 251 17.22 -5.06 16.29
N VAL A 252 18.33 -5.71 15.96
CA VAL A 252 19.59 -5.57 16.69
C VAL A 252 20.52 -4.66 15.91
N PHE A 253 21.10 -3.68 16.59
CA PHE A 253 22.12 -2.79 16.05
C PHE A 253 23.45 -3.14 16.72
N GLU A 254 24.39 -3.67 15.94
CA GLU A 254 25.71 -4.15 16.40
C GLU A 254 26.73 -3.02 16.66
N GLU A 255 26.24 -1.82 16.97
CA GLU A 255 27.08 -0.70 17.41
C GLU A 255 27.51 -0.84 18.87
N THR A 256 28.33 0.08 19.37
CA THR A 256 28.77 0.11 20.77
C THR A 256 28.34 1.44 21.42
N PRO A 257 27.42 1.44 22.41
CA PRO A 257 26.76 0.26 23.01
C PRO A 257 25.77 -0.41 22.06
N ARG A 258 25.66 -1.75 22.13
CA ARG A 258 24.69 -2.53 21.35
C ARG A 258 23.29 -2.01 21.64
N ARG A 259 22.51 -1.69 20.60
CA ARG A 259 21.10 -1.28 20.75
C ARG A 259 20.19 -2.39 20.26
N VAL A 260 19.10 -2.61 20.97
CA VAL A 260 18.02 -3.51 20.57
C VAL A 260 16.73 -2.71 20.51
N ARG A 261 16.03 -2.79 19.40
CA ARG A 261 14.69 -2.20 19.22
C ARG A 261 13.68 -3.32 19.13
N LEU A 262 12.76 -3.35 20.08
CA LEU A 262 11.58 -4.19 20.06
C LEU A 262 10.46 -3.40 19.36
N PHE A 263 9.70 -4.06 18.49
CA PHE A 263 8.56 -3.46 17.81
C PHE A 263 7.38 -4.44 17.76
N GLY A 264 6.21 -3.97 17.30
CA GLY A 264 5.00 -4.79 17.24
C GLY A 264 4.56 -5.33 18.60
N GLY A 265 3.99 -6.54 18.60
CA GLY A 265 3.55 -7.23 19.81
C GLY A 265 4.47 -8.41 20.13
N LEU A 266 4.92 -8.49 21.38
CA LEU A 266 5.51 -9.71 21.94
C LEU A 266 4.40 -10.52 22.61
N SER A 267 4.35 -11.82 22.32
CA SER A 267 3.42 -12.74 23.00
C SER A 267 4.19 -13.67 23.92
N SER A 268 3.48 -14.38 24.81
CA SER A 268 4.09 -15.42 25.65
C SER A 268 4.78 -16.51 24.83
N LEU A 269 4.34 -16.75 23.59
CA LEU A 269 4.96 -17.67 22.65
C LEU A 269 6.36 -17.21 22.20
N SER A 270 6.68 -15.92 22.36
CA SER A 270 7.98 -15.34 22.00
C SER A 270 9.00 -15.35 23.15
N SER A 271 8.62 -15.80 24.34
CA SER A 271 9.44 -15.70 25.57
C SER A 271 10.79 -16.41 25.43
N GLU A 272 10.81 -17.68 25.05
CA GLU A 272 12.04 -18.47 24.90
C GLU A 272 13.00 -17.88 23.85
N ALA A 273 12.44 -17.41 22.74
CA ALA A 273 13.23 -16.78 21.69
C ALA A 273 13.82 -15.43 22.16
N LEU A 274 13.07 -14.66 22.95
CA LEU A 274 13.53 -13.41 23.53
C LEU A 274 14.61 -13.64 24.60
N ASP A 275 14.45 -14.66 25.45
CA ASP A 275 15.45 -15.05 26.43
C ASP A 275 16.75 -15.49 25.74
N SER A 276 16.65 -16.27 24.67
CA SER A 276 17.79 -16.68 23.84
C SER A 276 18.52 -15.48 23.23
N LEU A 277 17.79 -14.47 22.76
CA LEU A 277 18.37 -13.23 22.22
C LEU A 277 19.18 -12.48 23.29
N PHE A 278 18.63 -12.34 24.51
CA PHE A 278 19.33 -11.67 25.60
C PHE A 278 20.52 -12.48 26.12
N ALA A 279 20.40 -13.81 26.19
CA ALA A 279 21.48 -14.70 26.60
C ALA A 279 22.68 -14.65 25.64
N ALA A 280 22.44 -14.45 24.34
CA ALA A 280 23.49 -14.27 23.34
C ALA A 280 24.22 -12.91 23.42
N THR A 281 23.80 -12.00 24.32
CA THR A 281 24.47 -10.72 24.50
C THR A 281 25.68 -10.89 25.42
N PRO A 282 26.91 -10.46 25.01
CA PRO A 282 28.10 -10.61 25.84
C PRO A 282 27.87 -9.99 27.22
N GLN A 283 27.98 -10.80 28.27
CA GLN A 283 27.93 -10.27 29.63
C GLN A 283 29.14 -9.34 29.80
N ARG A 284 28.90 -8.05 30.05
CA ARG A 284 29.98 -7.16 30.47
C ARG A 284 30.56 -7.73 31.76
N HIS A 285 31.79 -8.24 31.70
CA HIS A 285 32.61 -8.40 32.89
C HIS A 285 32.62 -7.04 33.59
N ARG A 286 32.05 -6.98 34.80
CA ARG A 286 32.20 -5.82 35.67
C ARG A 286 33.69 -5.72 35.99
N CYS A 287 34.37 -4.73 35.41
CA CYS A 287 35.63 -4.24 35.97
C CYS A 287 35.33 -3.45 37.25
#